data_AF-A0A6I0FBW7-F1
#
_entry.id   AF-A0A6I0FBW7-F1
#
_cell.length_a   1.000
_cell.length_b   1.000
_cell.length_c   1.000
_cell.angle_alpha   90.00
_cell.angle_beta   90.00
_cell.angle_gamma   90.00
#
_symmetry.space_group_name_H-M   'P 1'
#
loop_
_entity.id
_entity.type
_entity.pdbx_description
1 polymer ?
#
loop_
_entity_poly.entity_id
_entity_poly.type
_entity_poly.pdbx_seq_one_letter_code
_entity_poly.pdbx_strand_id
1 'polypeptide(L)'
;MNNNIYKKTYKPLIGWLIGFPVTVIIISRGLSNLSSKLSTLVLLIFMVISMYLLMLIIYKGEYVYWINGGPNFEEAKSAGSEKRKKYAKAHLDIFFKMLLIALFYGVISLLILLPTVLDILFIFLLIIISALSTIKIKFNK
;
A
#
# COMPACT_ATOMS: atom_id res chain seq x y z
N MET A 1 22.23 -17.18 -16.31
CA MET A 1 21.55 -16.45 -15.22
C MET A 1 22.05 -15.02 -15.23
N ASN A 2 21.17 -14.04 -15.45
CA ASN A 2 21.57 -12.64 -15.44
C ASN A 2 21.84 -12.25 -13.98
N ASN A 3 23.10 -12.21 -13.58
CA ASN A 3 23.55 -11.83 -12.23
C ASN A 3 23.32 -10.33 -12.00
N ASN A 4 22.06 -9.92 -11.98
CA ASN A 4 21.70 -8.60 -11.47
C ASN A 4 22.00 -8.62 -9.97
N ILE A 5 23.17 -8.08 -9.63
CA ILE A 5 23.61 -7.87 -8.26
C ILE A 5 22.50 -7.12 -7.53
N TYR A 6 21.98 -7.71 -6.45
CA TYR A 6 20.99 -7.07 -5.60
C TYR A 6 21.61 -5.83 -4.94
N LYS A 7 21.18 -4.65 -5.40
CA LYS A 7 21.74 -3.34 -5.02
C LYS A 7 20.79 -2.58 -4.11
N LYS A 8 21.36 -1.97 -3.06
CA LYS A 8 20.62 -1.06 -2.18
C LYS A 8 20.19 0.16 -2.97
N THR A 9 18.91 0.49 -2.91
CA THR A 9 18.33 1.69 -3.50
C THR A 9 17.14 2.15 -2.69
N TYR A 10 16.81 3.44 -2.79
CA TYR A 10 15.58 4.05 -2.28
C TYR A 10 14.88 4.89 -3.34
N LYS A 11 15.37 4.89 -4.60
CA LYS A 11 14.82 5.73 -5.67
C LYS A 11 13.31 5.51 -5.87
N PRO A 12 12.78 4.27 -5.90
CA PRO A 12 11.33 4.08 -6.04
C PRO A 12 10.55 4.53 -4.80
N LEU A 13 11.12 4.40 -3.60
CA LEU A 13 10.50 4.91 -2.37
C LEU A 13 10.39 6.44 -2.39
N ILE A 14 11.47 7.12 -2.78
CA ILE A 14 11.49 8.58 -2.94
C ILE A 14 10.46 9.00 -4.00
N GLY A 15 10.42 8.28 -5.13
CA GLY A 15 9.42 8.51 -6.17
C GLY A 15 7.99 8.37 -5.66
N TRP A 16 7.72 7.37 -4.82
CA TRP A 16 6.42 7.19 -4.18
C TRP A 16 6.11 8.30 -3.15
N LEU A 17 7.08 8.67 -2.31
CA LEU A 17 6.93 9.72 -1.29
C LEU A 17 6.62 11.10 -1.88
N ILE A 18 7.21 11.42 -3.04
CA ILE A 18 6.92 12.68 -3.76
C ILE A 18 5.66 12.52 -4.62
N GLY A 19 5.51 11.38 -5.29
CA GLY A 19 4.41 11.12 -6.22
C GLY A 19 3.06 11.08 -5.54
N PHE A 20 2.98 10.51 -4.33
CA PHE A 20 1.74 10.44 -3.56
C PHE A 20 1.10 11.82 -3.30
N PRO A 21 1.76 12.78 -2.62
CA PRO A 21 1.16 14.09 -2.35
C PRO A 21 0.88 14.88 -3.62
N VAL A 22 1.76 14.82 -4.64
CA VAL A 22 1.52 15.48 -5.94
C VAL A 22 0.25 14.95 -6.59
N THR A 23 0.05 13.63 -6.59
CA THR A 23 -1.14 13.00 -7.16
C THR A 23 -2.40 13.35 -6.36
N VAL A 24 -2.32 13.39 -5.03
CA VAL A 24 -3.44 13.84 -4.18
C VAL A 24 -3.88 15.27 -4.53
N ILE A 25 -2.94 16.19 -4.76
CA ILE A 25 -3.23 17.57 -5.14
C ILE A 25 -3.94 17.63 -6.50
N ILE A 26 -3.43 16.89 -7.48
CA ILE A 26 -4.01 16.84 -8.84
C ILE A 26 -5.43 16.25 -8.80
N ILE A 27 -5.62 15.12 -8.11
CA ILE A 27 -6.92 14.48 -7.95
C ILE A 27 -7.89 15.44 -7.23
N SER A 28 -7.47 16.05 -6.11
CA SER A 28 -8.31 16.99 -5.36
C SER A 28 -8.80 18.16 -6.23
N ARG A 29 -7.95 18.69 -7.11
CA ARG A 29 -8.35 19.73 -8.08
C ARG A 29 -9.36 19.21 -9.10
N GLY A 30 -9.17 18.00 -9.61
CA GLY A 30 -10.11 17.38 -10.56
C GLY A 30 -11.48 17.08 -9.93
N LEU A 31 -11.52 16.83 -8.63
CA LEU A 31 -12.75 16.55 -7.87
C LEU A 31 -13.45 17.81 -7.33
N SER A 32 -12.96 19.02 -7.63
CA SER A 32 -13.43 20.26 -6.99
C SER A 32 -14.91 20.56 -7.21
N ASN A 33 -15.49 20.07 -8.31
CA ASN A 33 -16.89 20.31 -8.68
C ASN A 33 -17.82 19.15 -8.32
N LEU A 34 -17.30 18.11 -7.67
CA LEU A 34 -18.09 16.95 -7.23
C LEU A 34 -18.59 17.15 -5.80
N SER A 35 -19.57 16.33 -5.41
CA SER A 35 -20.07 16.34 -4.04
C SER A 35 -18.96 15.99 -3.04
N SER A 36 -18.98 16.62 -1.86
CA SER A 36 -18.01 16.38 -0.80
C SER A 36 -17.92 14.90 -0.40
N LYS A 37 -19.05 14.18 -0.45
CA LYS A 37 -19.15 12.74 -0.24
C LYS A 37 -18.31 11.96 -1.25
N LEU A 38 -18.54 12.19 -2.55
CA LEU A 38 -17.82 11.47 -3.60
C LEU A 38 -16.33 11.83 -3.57
N SER A 39 -16.00 13.11 -3.43
CA SER A 39 -14.62 13.57 -3.37
C SER A 39 -13.86 12.95 -2.21
N THR A 40 -14.46 12.90 -1.01
CA THR A 40 -13.85 12.26 0.16
C THR A 40 -13.62 10.77 -0.08
N LEU A 41 -14.62 10.05 -0.59
CA LEU A 41 -14.50 8.62 -0.82
C LEU A 41 -13.42 8.29 -1.86
N VAL A 42 -13.35 9.05 -2.95
CA VAL A 42 -12.28 8.88 -3.96
C VAL A 42 -10.90 9.08 -3.34
N LEU A 43 -10.72 10.09 -2.49
CA LEU A 43 -9.44 10.32 -1.80
C LEU A 43 -9.08 9.19 -0.82
N LEU A 44 -10.06 8.67 -0.07
CA LEU A 44 -9.88 7.52 0.82
C LEU A 44 -9.46 6.26 0.05
N ILE A 45 -10.14 5.97 -1.07
CA ILE A 45 -9.79 4.83 -1.94
C ILE A 45 -8.42 5.04 -2.59
N PHE A 46 -8.10 6.25 -3.02
CA PHE A 46 -6.80 6.57 -3.59
C PHE A 46 -5.66 6.33 -2.58
N MET A 47 -5.86 6.67 -1.30
CA MET A 47 -4.91 6.35 -0.24
C MET A 47 -4.67 4.84 -0.14
N VAL A 48 -5.74 4.03 -0.15
CA VAL A 48 -5.65 2.55 -0.13
C VAL A 48 -4.90 2.01 -1.36
N ILE A 49 -5.21 2.53 -2.55
CA ILE A 49 -4.50 2.18 -3.80
C ILE A 49 -3.01 2.53 -3.67
N SER A 50 -2.67 3.71 -3.16
CA SER A 50 -1.29 4.16 -2.99
C SER A 50 -0.49 3.22 -2.07
N MET A 51 -1.10 2.77 -0.97
CA MET A 51 -0.48 1.77 -0.07
C MET A 51 -0.26 0.42 -0.77
N TYR A 52 -1.24 -0.06 -1.54
CA TYR A 52 -1.08 -1.27 -2.34
C TYR A 52 0.06 -1.13 -3.37
N LEU A 53 0.14 0.01 -4.06
CA LEU A 53 1.22 0.28 -5.01
C LEU A 53 2.59 0.31 -4.35
N LEU A 54 2.72 0.88 -3.15
CA LEU A 54 3.97 0.83 -2.38
C LEU A 54 4.40 -0.63 -2.13
N MET A 55 3.47 -1.48 -1.70
CA MET A 55 3.76 -2.90 -1.48
C MET A 55 4.08 -3.64 -2.78
N LEU A 56 3.44 -3.26 -3.89
CA LEU A 56 3.72 -3.82 -5.20
C LEU A 56 5.14 -3.46 -5.68
N ILE A 57 5.57 -2.21 -5.44
CA ILE A 57 6.94 -1.75 -5.70
C ILE A 57 7.93 -2.58 -4.85
N ILE A 58 7.65 -2.76 -3.56
CA ILE A 58 8.48 -3.58 -2.67
C ILE A 58 8.56 -5.03 -3.17
N TYR A 59 7.44 -5.63 -3.59
CA TYR A 59 7.41 -6.99 -4.11
C TYR A 59 8.20 -7.14 -5.41
N LYS A 60 7.98 -6.24 -6.38
CA LYS A 60 8.63 -6.30 -7.70
C LYS A 60 10.13 -6.02 -7.63
N GLY A 61 10.54 -5.06 -6.79
CA GLY A 61 11.94 -4.71 -6.56
C GLY A 61 12.62 -5.53 -5.47
N GLU A 62 11.87 -6.41 -4.81
CA GLU A 62 12.33 -7.24 -3.70
C GLU A 62 12.90 -6.44 -2.52
N TYR A 63 12.45 -5.20 -2.32
CA TYR A 63 12.95 -4.23 -1.31
C TYR A 63 12.51 -4.57 0.12
N VAL A 64 12.65 -5.83 0.52
CA VAL A 64 12.18 -6.35 1.81
C VAL A 64 12.82 -5.67 3.02
N TYR A 65 13.99 -5.05 2.84
CA TYR A 65 14.68 -4.25 3.87
C TYR A 65 14.05 -2.88 4.12
N TRP A 66 13.05 -2.48 3.34
CA TRP A 66 12.22 -1.30 3.64
C TRP A 66 11.11 -1.62 4.64
N ILE A 67 10.77 -2.89 4.82
CA ILE A 67 9.66 -3.30 5.69
C ILE A 67 10.13 -3.25 7.15
N ASN A 68 9.41 -2.50 7.98
CA ASN A 68 9.71 -2.42 9.41
C ASN A 68 9.54 -3.79 10.08
N GLY A 69 10.49 -4.20 10.92
CA GLY A 69 10.57 -5.55 11.48
C GLY A 69 10.99 -6.64 10.47
N GLY A 70 11.36 -6.26 9.24
CA GLY A 70 11.94 -7.13 8.23
C GLY A 70 13.46 -7.30 8.34
N PRO A 71 14.09 -7.97 7.36
CA PRO A 71 15.55 -8.16 7.36
C PRO A 71 16.28 -6.84 7.12
N ASN A 72 17.52 -6.74 7.59
CA ASN A 72 18.41 -5.67 7.13
C ASN A 72 18.86 -5.89 5.66
N PHE A 73 19.55 -4.91 5.07
CA PHE A 73 19.97 -5.01 3.67
C PHE A 73 20.90 -6.19 3.40
N GLU A 74 21.86 -6.48 4.29
CA GLU A 74 22.80 -7.58 4.10
C GLU A 74 22.11 -8.95 4.24
N GLU A 75 21.18 -9.10 5.18
CA GLU A 75 20.32 -10.28 5.32
C GLU A 75 19.42 -10.47 4.08
N ALA A 76 18.86 -9.39 3.53
CA ALA A 76 18.08 -9.44 2.31
C ALA A 76 18.95 -9.81 1.10
N LYS A 77 20.19 -9.30 1.03
CA LYS A 77 21.14 -9.55 -0.06
C LYS A 77 21.66 -10.99 -0.06
N SER A 78 21.92 -11.56 1.12
CA SER A 78 22.32 -12.96 1.26
C SER A 78 21.18 -13.94 0.99
N ALA A 79 19.93 -13.50 1.13
CA ALA A 79 18.76 -14.29 0.78
C ALA A 79 18.60 -14.44 -0.74
N GLY A 80 18.04 -15.57 -1.18
CA GLY A 80 17.61 -15.76 -2.57
C GLY A 80 16.37 -14.93 -2.93
N SER A 81 16.19 -14.65 -4.23
CA SER A 81 15.01 -13.90 -4.75
C SER A 81 13.68 -14.54 -4.34
N GLU A 82 13.57 -15.87 -4.40
CA GLU A 82 12.38 -16.60 -3.98
C GLU A 82 11.98 -16.31 -2.53
N LYS A 83 12.97 -16.27 -1.61
CA LYS A 83 12.74 -15.97 -0.20
C LYS A 83 12.27 -14.52 0.00
N ARG A 84 12.89 -13.55 -0.68
CA ARG A 84 12.48 -12.15 -0.63
C ARG A 84 11.07 -11.95 -1.21
N LYS A 85 10.78 -12.55 -2.37
CA LYS A 85 9.47 -12.47 -3.01
C LYS A 85 8.38 -13.11 -2.17
N LYS A 86 8.63 -14.26 -1.56
CA LYS A 86 7.66 -14.90 -0.66
C LYS A 86 7.31 -14.00 0.53
N TYR A 87 8.32 -13.39 1.15
CA TYR A 87 8.10 -12.45 2.26
C TYR A 87 7.34 -11.19 1.83
N ALA A 88 7.75 -10.54 0.74
CA ALA A 88 7.07 -9.35 0.22
C ALA A 88 5.64 -9.66 -0.27
N LYS A 89 5.42 -10.83 -0.87
CA LYS A 89 4.12 -11.28 -1.36
C LYS A 89 3.12 -11.44 -0.22
N ALA A 90 3.53 -11.99 0.92
CA ALA A 90 2.67 -12.12 2.08
C ALA A 90 2.13 -10.76 2.56
N HIS A 91 2.96 -9.71 2.52
CA HIS A 91 2.51 -8.35 2.81
C HIS A 91 1.61 -7.80 1.70
N LEU A 92 2.01 -7.96 0.44
CA LEU A 92 1.23 -7.52 -0.72
C LEU A 92 -0.19 -8.11 -0.70
N ASP A 93 -0.35 -9.36 -0.30
CA ASP A 93 -1.66 -10.04 -0.22
C ASP A 93 -2.59 -9.42 0.83
N ILE A 94 -2.04 -8.98 1.96
CA ILE A 94 -2.81 -8.25 2.98
C ILE A 94 -3.33 -6.94 2.40
N PHE A 95 -2.45 -6.14 1.79
CA PHE A 95 -2.84 -4.85 1.21
C PHE A 95 -3.71 -5.00 -0.04
N PHE A 96 -3.60 -6.11 -0.77
CA PHE A 96 -4.52 -6.44 -1.86
C PHE A 96 -5.93 -6.75 -1.34
N LYS A 97 -6.04 -7.56 -0.28
CA LYS A 97 -7.33 -7.81 0.38
C LYS A 97 -7.94 -6.50 0.92
N MET A 98 -7.11 -5.66 1.55
CA MET A 98 -7.51 -4.33 2.01
C MET A 98 -8.10 -3.49 0.87
N LEU A 99 -7.42 -3.47 -0.30
CA LEU A 99 -7.89 -2.77 -1.49
C LEU A 99 -9.26 -3.28 -1.97
N LEU A 100 -9.43 -4.59 -2.08
CA LEU A 100 -10.71 -5.18 -2.51
C LEU A 100 -11.85 -4.85 -1.55
N ILE A 101 -11.61 -4.94 -0.24
CA ILE A 101 -12.60 -4.60 0.79
C ILE A 101 -12.96 -3.11 0.70
N ALA A 102 -11.97 -2.23 0.57
CA ALA A 102 -12.19 -0.79 0.47
C ALA A 102 -13.00 -0.43 -0.80
N LEU A 103 -12.67 -1.01 -1.95
CA LEU A 103 -13.41 -0.78 -3.20
C LEU A 103 -14.85 -1.25 -3.09
N PHE A 104 -15.08 -2.46 -2.57
CA PHE A 104 -16.42 -2.98 -2.36
C PHE A 104 -17.22 -2.12 -1.38
N TYR A 105 -16.61 -1.73 -0.25
CA TYR A 105 -17.21 -0.81 0.71
C TYR A 105 -17.59 0.52 0.06
N GLY A 106 -16.71 1.09 -0.76
CA GLY A 106 -16.97 2.36 -1.43
C GLY A 106 -18.21 2.33 -2.31
N VAL A 107 -18.41 1.24 -3.07
CA VAL A 107 -19.63 1.04 -3.87
C VAL A 107 -20.87 0.99 -2.98
N ILE A 108 -20.84 0.18 -1.92
CA ILE A 108 -21.97 0.07 -0.99
C ILE A 108 -22.28 1.41 -0.32
N SER A 109 -21.25 2.12 0.13
CA SER A 109 -21.38 3.41 0.80
C SER A 109 -22.05 4.47 -0.09
N LEU A 110 -21.79 4.45 -1.40
CA LEU A 110 -22.47 5.31 -2.36
C LEU A 110 -23.92 4.90 -2.61
N LEU A 111 -24.20 3.59 -2.71
CA LEU A 111 -25.56 3.08 -2.97
C LEU A 111 -26.55 3.39 -1.84
N ILE A 112 -26.10 3.29 -0.59
CA ILE A 112 -26.95 3.51 0.60
C ILE A 112 -26.73 4.88 1.25
N LEU A 113 -25.93 5.74 0.64
CA LEU A 113 -25.64 7.11 1.09
C LEU A 113 -25.17 7.19 2.55
N LEU A 114 -24.18 6.37 2.94
CA LEU A 114 -23.64 6.41 4.29
C LEU A 114 -23.08 7.80 4.64
N PRO A 115 -23.11 8.23 5.91
CA PRO A 115 -22.42 9.44 6.34
C PRO A 115 -20.92 9.39 6.06
N THR A 116 -20.35 10.48 5.55
CA THR A 116 -18.91 10.59 5.24
C THR A 116 -18.01 10.26 6.43
N VAL A 117 -18.43 10.59 7.65
CA VAL A 117 -17.68 10.25 8.87
C VAL A 117 -17.52 8.74 9.03
N LEU A 118 -18.53 7.94 8.67
CA LEU A 118 -18.43 6.48 8.72
C LEU A 118 -17.45 5.95 7.69
N ASP A 119 -17.35 6.57 6.50
CA ASP A 119 -16.34 6.19 5.50
C ASP A 119 -14.93 6.39 6.04
N ILE A 120 -14.68 7.55 6.64
CA ILE A 120 -13.38 7.90 7.20
C ILE A 120 -13.01 6.89 8.29
N LEU A 121 -13.90 6.64 9.24
CA LEU A 121 -13.67 5.70 10.33
C LEU A 121 -13.42 4.28 9.83
N PHE A 122 -14.24 3.80 8.89
CA PHE A 122 -14.12 2.45 8.36
C PHE A 122 -12.80 2.26 7.63
N ILE A 123 -12.46 3.16 6.70
CA ILE A 123 -11.22 3.05 5.93
C ILE A 123 -9.99 3.19 6.84
N PHE A 124 -10.03 4.08 7.83
CA PHE A 124 -8.96 4.24 8.80
C PHE A 124 -8.73 2.96 9.64
N LEU A 125 -9.81 2.37 10.17
CA LEU A 125 -9.73 1.09 10.90
C LEU A 125 -9.20 -0.03 10.02
N LEU A 126 -9.67 -0.11 8.77
CA LEU A 126 -9.24 -1.11 7.81
C LEU A 126 -7.72 -1.02 7.53
N ILE A 127 -7.18 0.19 7.44
CA ILE A 127 -5.74 0.43 7.30
C ILE A 127 -4.98 -0.01 8.55
N ILE A 128 -5.44 0.35 9.75
CA ILE A 128 -4.79 -0.06 11.00
C ILE A 128 -4.77 -1.58 11.14
N ILE A 129 -5.90 -2.24 10.93
CA ILE A 129 -6.02 -3.70 11.03
C ILE A 129 -5.07 -4.38 10.04
N SER A 130 -5.01 -3.88 8.80
CA SER A 130 -4.10 -4.39 7.79
C SER A 130 -2.63 -4.21 8.18
N ALA A 131 -2.25 -3.03 8.67
CA ALA A 131 -0.89 -2.75 9.14
C ALA A 131 -0.50 -3.61 10.36
N LEU A 132 -1.41 -3.83 11.32
CA LEU A 132 -1.14 -4.70 12.46
C LEU A 132 -1.03 -6.17 12.05
N SER A 133 -1.81 -6.60 11.06
CA SER A 133 -1.79 -7.98 10.57
C SER A 133 -0.45 -8.37 9.94
N THR A 134 0.33 -7.41 9.42
CA THR A 134 1.66 -7.68 8.86
C THR A 134 2.71 -7.99 9.91
N ILE A 135 2.53 -7.60 11.18
CA ILE A 135 3.50 -7.83 12.27
C ILE A 135 3.79 -9.33 12.47
N LYS A 136 2.80 -10.18 12.17
CA LYS A 136 2.91 -11.64 12.27
C LYS A 136 3.79 -12.25 11.17
N ILE A 137 4.05 -11.52 10.08
CA ILE A 137 4.87 -12.00 8.98
C ILE A 137 6.35 -11.88 9.36
N LYS A 138 7.00 -13.03 9.55
CA LYS A 138 8.42 -13.09 9.88
C LYS A 138 9.26 -13.35 8.63
N PHE A 139 10.40 -12.67 8.55
CA PHE A 139 11.46 -13.05 7.65
C PHE A 139 12.28 -14.14 8.34
N ASN A 140 11.97 -15.41 8.06
CA ASN A 140 12.70 -16.54 8.63
C ASN A 140 14.16 -16.39 8.23
N LYS A 141 15.07 -16.21 9.20
CA LYS A 141 16.50 -16.05 8.92
C LYS A 141 17.07 -17.35 8.37
#